data_AF-X1T8W3-F1
#
_entry.id   AF-X1T8W3-F1
#
_cell.length_a   1.000
_cell.length_b   1.000
_cell.length_c   1.000
_cell.angle_alpha   90.00
_cell.angle_beta   90.00
_cell.angle_gamma   90.00
#
_symmetry.space_group_name_H-M   'P 1'
#
loop_
_entity.id
_entity.type
_entity.pdbx_description
1 polymer ?
#
loop_
_entity_poly.entity_id
_entity_poly.type
_entity_poly.pdbx_seq_one_letter_code
_entity_poly.pdbx_strand_id
1 'polypeptide(L)'
;PADGVTVYVREGKYSISKTIKFTTEDSGEENAPITWCSYNDEKPVFSGGVAISGFMKIRDAEVLKRIEKTFHDSILVCDFQKLDISDSGKLEPKELTFHRRKPLAMELFFNDEAMTLARYPNEDWLKISDVPQFGTELIHKGDLPHTRFGIPVGRHYGRFGYESDRPERWHKTEDIWVHGYWSWDWSEAYNKIENIDAIKKEIHPAAPYSGYGYTKGQRFYFLNVLEELDSPGEYYINRKTGKLYFWPPGNVNKGEVTVSIMENPLLVLENTS
;
A
#
# COMPACT_ATOMS: atom_id res chain seq x y z
N PRO A 1 14.14 -8.55 -40.15
CA PRO A 1 15.03 -7.90 -41.15
C PRO A 1 16.38 -8.57 -41.15
N ALA A 2 17.10 -8.60 -42.28
CA ALA A 2 18.32 -9.40 -42.41
C ALA A 2 19.40 -9.06 -41.36
N ASP A 3 19.48 -7.79 -40.96
CA ASP A 3 20.49 -7.28 -40.01
C ASP A 3 19.91 -6.96 -38.62
N GLY A 4 18.68 -7.41 -38.32
CA GLY A 4 17.97 -7.04 -37.10
C GLY A 4 17.23 -5.70 -37.17
N VAL A 5 16.65 -5.27 -36.05
CA VAL A 5 15.88 -4.02 -35.92
C VAL A 5 16.24 -3.33 -34.61
N THR A 6 16.47 -2.02 -34.66
CA THR A 6 16.52 -1.19 -33.46
C THR A 6 15.30 -0.28 -33.41
N VAL A 7 14.52 -0.40 -32.33
CA VAL A 7 13.39 0.47 -32.02
C VAL A 7 13.83 1.49 -30.98
N TYR A 8 13.93 2.74 -31.40
CA TYR A 8 14.28 3.86 -30.53
C TYR A 8 13.03 4.43 -29.87
N VAL A 9 13.01 4.46 -28.54
CA VAL A 9 12.01 5.16 -27.75
C VAL A 9 12.53 6.55 -27.42
N ARG A 10 11.77 7.57 -27.79
CA ARG A 10 12.14 8.97 -27.58
C ARG A 10 11.83 9.43 -26.15
N GLU A 11 12.38 10.56 -25.75
CA GLU A 11 12.08 11.21 -24.48
C GLU A 11 10.56 11.46 -24.32
N GLY A 12 10.04 11.17 -23.14
CA GLY A 12 8.65 11.39 -22.81
C GLY A 12 8.11 10.43 -21.75
N LYS A 13 6.95 10.78 -21.20
CA LYS A 13 6.19 9.92 -20.30
C LYS A 13 5.08 9.24 -21.10
N TYR A 14 5.18 7.92 -21.21
CA TYR A 14 4.26 7.07 -21.95
C TYR A 14 3.27 6.42 -20.98
N SER A 15 2.02 6.89 -20.98
CA SER A 15 0.95 6.31 -20.18
C SER A 15 0.52 4.95 -20.74
N ILE A 16 0.66 3.92 -19.92
CA ILE A 16 0.32 2.53 -20.25
C ILE A 16 -0.96 2.17 -19.50
N SER A 17 -2.05 1.97 -20.24
CA SER A 17 -3.33 1.52 -19.67
C SER A 17 -3.59 0.02 -19.88
N LYS A 18 -2.76 -0.64 -20.69
CA LYS A 18 -2.83 -2.07 -21.03
C LYS A 18 -1.41 -2.62 -21.15
N THR A 19 -1.20 -3.84 -20.63
CA THR A 19 0.09 -4.54 -20.74
C THR A 19 0.57 -4.60 -22.17
N ILE A 20 1.80 -4.15 -22.39
CA ILE A 20 2.51 -4.36 -23.65
C ILE A 20 3.04 -5.79 -23.63
N LYS A 21 2.62 -6.59 -24.60
CA LYS A 21 3.03 -8.00 -24.72
C LYS A 21 3.98 -8.15 -25.89
N PHE A 22 5.13 -8.75 -25.59
CA PHE A 22 6.03 -9.29 -26.61
C PHE A 22 5.88 -10.81 -26.60
N THR A 23 5.71 -11.36 -27.79
CA THR A 23 5.49 -12.78 -28.04
C THR A 23 6.56 -13.32 -28.97
N THR A 24 6.50 -14.60 -29.33
CA THR A 24 7.39 -15.19 -30.33
C THR A 24 7.36 -14.48 -31.69
N GLU A 25 6.28 -13.76 -32.03
CA GLU A 25 6.22 -12.94 -33.25
C GLU A 25 7.15 -11.71 -33.20
N ASP A 26 7.57 -11.31 -31.99
CA ASP A 26 8.45 -10.17 -31.73
C ASP A 26 9.91 -10.60 -31.49
N SER A 27 10.22 -11.88 -31.69
CA SER A 27 11.56 -12.44 -31.57
C SER A 27 12.47 -12.02 -32.73
N GLY A 28 13.73 -11.73 -32.41
CA GLY A 28 14.82 -11.71 -33.39
C GLY A 28 15.49 -13.07 -33.54
N GLU A 29 16.48 -13.14 -34.43
CA GLU A 29 17.42 -14.27 -34.53
C GLU A 29 18.76 -13.87 -33.90
N GLU A 30 19.62 -14.85 -33.58
CA GLU A 30 20.95 -14.59 -32.99
C GLU A 30 21.77 -13.58 -33.80
N ASN A 31 21.68 -13.64 -35.14
CA ASN A 31 22.36 -12.72 -36.06
C ASN A 31 21.48 -11.55 -36.53
N ALA A 32 20.24 -11.44 -36.06
CA ALA A 32 19.30 -10.39 -36.44
C ALA A 32 18.38 -10.02 -35.25
N PRO A 33 18.93 -9.46 -34.16
CA PRO A 33 18.19 -9.19 -32.93
C PRO A 33 17.19 -8.03 -33.11
N ILE A 34 16.15 -8.02 -32.26
CA ILE A 34 15.26 -6.86 -32.09
C ILE A 34 15.63 -6.15 -30.79
N THR A 35 16.20 -4.95 -30.90
CA THR A 35 16.65 -4.14 -29.76
C THR A 35 15.71 -2.98 -29.52
N TRP A 36 15.20 -2.86 -28.30
CA TRP A 36 14.44 -1.69 -27.84
C TRP A 36 15.32 -0.87 -26.90
N CYS A 37 15.58 0.39 -27.23
CA CYS A 37 16.42 1.26 -26.41
C CYS A 37 15.98 2.72 -26.50
N SER A 38 16.47 3.55 -25.57
CA SER A 38 16.32 5.00 -25.66
C SER A 38 17.08 5.54 -26.87
N TYR A 39 16.59 6.65 -27.44
CA TYR A 39 17.33 7.39 -28.45
C TYR A 39 18.45 8.21 -27.81
N ASN A 40 19.72 7.83 -28.01
CA ASN A 40 20.87 8.43 -27.35
C ASN A 40 20.68 8.44 -25.81
N ASP A 41 20.93 9.59 -25.17
CA ASP A 41 20.82 9.80 -23.72
C ASP A 41 19.41 10.22 -23.25
N GLU A 42 18.39 10.13 -24.14
CA GLU A 42 16.99 10.42 -23.79
C GLU A 42 16.46 9.44 -22.74
N LYS A 43 15.52 9.90 -21.90
CA LYS A 43 14.99 9.12 -20.77
C LYS A 43 13.47 8.89 -20.91
N PRO A 44 13.04 7.94 -21.75
CA PRO A 44 11.65 7.53 -21.80
C PRO A 44 11.21 6.90 -20.47
N VAL A 45 10.01 7.24 -20.02
CA VAL A 45 9.39 6.67 -18.82
C VAL A 45 8.06 6.05 -19.20
N PHE A 46 7.91 4.74 -18.98
CA PHE A 46 6.63 4.05 -19.09
C PHE A 46 5.94 4.06 -17.74
N SER A 47 4.70 4.56 -17.68
CA SER A 47 3.95 4.70 -16.43
C SER A 47 2.57 4.08 -16.52
N GLY A 48 2.24 3.20 -15.57
CA GLY A 48 0.88 2.70 -15.35
C GLY A 48 0.05 3.58 -14.40
N GLY A 49 0.57 4.76 -14.05
CA GLY A 49 -0.10 5.71 -13.17
C GLY A 49 -1.00 6.68 -13.95
N VAL A 50 -1.98 7.24 -13.25
CA VAL A 50 -2.84 8.31 -13.75
C VAL A 50 -2.56 9.59 -12.99
N ALA A 51 -2.27 10.66 -13.75
CA ALA A 51 -2.15 11.99 -13.19
C ALA A 51 -3.52 12.47 -12.69
N ILE A 52 -3.57 12.96 -11.46
CA ILE A 52 -4.78 13.47 -10.82
C ILE A 52 -4.63 14.94 -10.47
N SER A 53 -5.73 15.67 -10.51
CA SER A 53 -5.79 17.10 -10.23
C SER A 53 -7.10 17.47 -9.53
N GLY A 54 -7.40 18.76 -9.42
CA GLY A 54 -8.65 19.21 -8.78
C GLY A 54 -8.64 19.12 -7.25
N PHE A 55 -7.46 19.19 -6.63
CA PHE A 55 -7.32 19.26 -5.19
C PHE A 55 -7.96 20.53 -4.62
N MET A 56 -8.79 20.37 -3.60
CA MET A 56 -9.51 21.46 -2.94
C MET A 56 -9.30 21.40 -1.43
N LYS A 57 -9.55 22.53 -0.74
CA LYS A 57 -9.63 22.53 0.73
C LYS A 57 -10.76 21.61 1.20
N ILE A 58 -10.55 20.92 2.32
CA ILE A 58 -11.59 20.13 2.98
C ILE A 58 -12.70 21.08 3.45
N ARG A 59 -13.95 20.77 3.08
CA ARG A 59 -15.16 21.52 3.52
C ARG A 59 -16.12 20.69 4.35
N ASP A 60 -15.91 19.38 4.38
CA ASP A 60 -16.75 18.44 5.12
C ASP A 60 -16.46 18.59 6.63
N ALA A 61 -17.45 19.05 7.38
CA ALA A 61 -17.31 19.32 8.81
C ALA A 61 -17.07 18.04 9.63
N GLU A 62 -17.60 16.89 9.21
CA GLU A 62 -17.39 15.63 9.92
C GLU A 62 -15.98 15.09 9.69
N VAL A 63 -15.42 15.29 8.50
CA VAL A 63 -14.00 15.00 8.22
C VAL A 63 -13.10 15.93 9.03
N LEU A 64 -13.37 17.23 9.05
CA LEU A 64 -12.57 18.21 9.79
C LEU A 64 -12.54 17.96 11.31
N LYS A 65 -13.63 17.42 11.89
CA LYS A 65 -13.66 17.02 13.31
C LYS A 65 -12.67 15.91 13.66
N ARG A 66 -12.26 15.10 12.69
CA ARG A 66 -11.34 13.96 12.87
C ARG A 66 -9.87 14.38 12.74
N ILE A 67 -9.60 15.52 12.12
CA ILE A 67 -8.24 16.00 11.85
C ILE A 67 -7.90 17.10 12.86
N GLU A 68 -6.67 17.11 13.37
CA GLU A 68 -6.23 18.22 14.22
C GLU A 68 -6.36 19.57 13.51
N LYS A 69 -6.88 20.57 14.23
CA LYS A 69 -7.24 21.87 13.66
C LYS A 69 -6.08 22.57 12.97
N THR A 70 -4.85 22.36 13.44
CA THR A 70 -3.63 22.93 12.87
C THR A 70 -3.30 22.39 11.48
N PHE A 71 -3.85 21.23 11.09
CA PHE A 71 -3.57 20.58 9.79
C PHE A 71 -4.64 20.86 8.72
N HIS A 72 -5.76 21.50 9.11
CA HIS A 72 -6.92 21.72 8.23
C HIS A 72 -6.58 22.44 6.92
N ASP A 73 -5.67 23.42 6.97
CA ASP A 73 -5.25 24.19 5.79
C ASP A 73 -4.17 23.51 4.95
N SER A 74 -3.49 22.50 5.52
CA SER A 74 -2.41 21.77 4.85
C SER A 74 -2.90 20.58 4.05
N ILE A 75 -4.02 19.98 4.47
CA ILE A 75 -4.57 18.79 3.83
C ILE A 75 -5.60 19.18 2.77
N LEU A 76 -5.40 18.65 1.58
CA LEU A 76 -6.28 18.84 0.43
C LEU A 76 -7.06 17.56 0.14
N VAL A 77 -8.20 17.69 -0.52
CA VAL A 77 -9.04 16.56 -0.94
C VAL A 77 -9.22 16.56 -2.46
N CYS A 78 -9.11 15.37 -3.04
CA CYS A 78 -9.44 15.06 -4.43
C CYS A 78 -10.54 13.99 -4.45
N ASP A 79 -11.47 14.11 -5.39
CA ASP A 79 -12.61 13.21 -5.57
C ASP A 79 -12.43 12.43 -6.88
N PHE A 80 -12.12 11.15 -6.77
CA PHE A 80 -11.83 10.29 -7.94
C PHE A 80 -13.02 10.15 -8.88
N GLN A 81 -14.24 10.24 -8.36
CA GLN A 81 -15.44 10.18 -9.20
C GLN A 81 -15.54 11.36 -10.17
N LYS A 82 -14.90 12.50 -9.86
CA LYS A 82 -14.83 13.66 -10.75
C LYS A 82 -13.74 13.57 -11.82
N LEU A 83 -12.87 12.57 -11.72
CA LEU A 83 -11.74 12.34 -12.62
C LEU A 83 -11.95 11.09 -13.50
N ASP A 84 -13.16 10.54 -13.53
CA ASP A 84 -13.48 9.27 -14.18
C ASP A 84 -12.62 8.08 -13.68
N ILE A 85 -12.10 8.19 -12.45
CA ILE A 85 -11.37 7.13 -11.76
C ILE A 85 -12.37 6.39 -10.87
N SER A 86 -12.79 5.21 -11.33
CA SER A 86 -13.76 4.38 -10.59
C SER A 86 -13.10 3.47 -9.55
N ASP A 87 -11.80 3.22 -9.67
CA ASP A 87 -11.03 2.38 -8.74
C ASP A 87 -10.22 3.26 -7.78
N SER A 88 -10.50 3.14 -6.48
CA SER A 88 -9.76 3.83 -5.41
C SER A 88 -8.62 2.97 -4.83
N GLY A 89 -8.24 1.92 -5.56
CA GLY A 89 -7.34 0.88 -5.13
C GLY A 89 -7.96 -0.02 -4.07
N LYS A 90 -7.31 -1.15 -3.81
CA LYS A 90 -7.67 -2.07 -2.73
C LYS A 90 -6.43 -2.39 -1.91
N LEU A 91 -6.63 -2.52 -0.61
CA LEU A 91 -5.68 -3.21 0.24
C LEU A 91 -6.15 -4.66 0.34
N GLU A 92 -5.26 -5.61 0.08
CA GLU A 92 -5.53 -7.03 0.25
C GLU A 92 -4.58 -7.59 1.33
N PRO A 93 -5.04 -8.55 2.17
CA PRO A 93 -4.14 -9.23 3.07
C PRO A 93 -3.07 -9.96 2.26
N LYS A 94 -1.81 -9.64 2.52
CA LYS A 94 -0.69 -10.11 1.71
C LYS A 94 0.34 -10.71 2.62
N GLU A 95 0.56 -12.00 2.49
CA GLU A 95 1.81 -12.62 2.91
C GLU A 95 2.75 -12.68 1.72
N LEU A 96 4.03 -12.45 1.99
CA LEU A 96 5.12 -12.62 1.05
C LEU A 96 5.36 -14.12 0.74
N THR A 97 4.31 -14.86 0.39
CA THR A 97 4.44 -16.17 -0.22
C THR A 97 4.64 -15.97 -1.72
N PHE A 98 5.66 -16.65 -2.25
CA PHE A 98 6.28 -16.51 -3.57
C PHE A 98 5.35 -16.62 -4.82
N HIS A 99 4.02 -16.61 -4.68
CA HIS A 99 3.08 -17.04 -5.71
C HIS A 99 1.90 -16.11 -5.98
N ARG A 100 1.85 -14.87 -5.45
CA ARG A 100 0.74 -13.94 -5.78
C ARG A 100 1.23 -12.61 -6.35
N ARG A 101 1.13 -12.52 -7.68
CA ARG A 101 1.23 -11.33 -8.54
C ARG A 101 -0.07 -10.52 -8.52
N LYS A 102 -0.57 -10.16 -7.33
CA LYS A 102 -1.70 -9.24 -7.22
C LYS A 102 -1.20 -7.86 -6.84
N PRO A 103 -1.79 -6.80 -7.41
CA PRO A 103 -1.23 -5.46 -7.36
C PRO A 103 -1.16 -4.92 -5.94
N LEU A 104 -0.21 -4.01 -5.77
CA LEU A 104 -0.02 -3.23 -4.56
C LEU A 104 -1.24 -2.34 -4.31
N ALA A 105 -1.37 -1.87 -3.08
CA ALA A 105 -2.27 -0.77 -2.76
C ALA A 105 -2.05 0.38 -3.73
N MET A 106 -3.10 1.17 -4.03
CA MET A 106 -2.90 2.44 -4.74
C MET A 106 -1.88 3.29 -3.97
N GLU A 107 -0.79 3.62 -4.66
CA GLU A 107 0.28 4.50 -4.22
C GLU A 107 0.07 5.88 -4.80
N LEU A 108 0.43 6.90 -4.03
CA LEU A 108 0.41 8.29 -4.46
C LEU A 108 1.84 8.75 -4.69
N PHE A 109 2.07 9.47 -5.78
CA PHE A 109 3.34 10.10 -6.12
C PHE A 109 3.15 11.59 -6.27
N PHE A 110 4.13 12.37 -5.81
CA PHE A 110 4.21 13.81 -6.06
C PHE A 110 5.59 14.15 -6.61
N ASN A 111 5.63 14.67 -7.84
CA ASN A 111 6.88 14.91 -8.59
C ASN A 111 7.79 13.67 -8.63
N ASP A 112 7.20 12.53 -8.96
CA ASP A 112 7.85 11.21 -9.05
C ASP A 112 8.43 10.65 -7.72
N GLU A 113 8.21 11.32 -6.59
CA GLU A 113 8.50 10.79 -5.25
C GLU A 113 7.28 10.08 -4.67
N ALA A 114 7.50 8.88 -4.11
CA ALA A 114 6.45 8.11 -3.45
C ALA A 114 6.02 8.78 -2.13
N MET A 115 4.73 9.00 -1.98
CA MET A 115 4.11 9.53 -0.76
C MET A 115 3.79 8.39 0.20
N THR A 116 3.56 8.71 1.46
CA THR A 116 3.32 7.71 2.52
C THR A 116 1.83 7.60 2.82
N LEU A 117 1.28 6.38 2.80
CA LEU A 117 -0.08 6.18 3.30
C LEU A 117 -0.08 6.51 4.81
N ALA A 118 -0.98 7.39 5.24
CA ALA A 118 -1.09 7.88 6.62
C ALA A 118 -1.00 6.71 7.60
N ARG A 119 -0.01 6.78 8.49
CA ARG A 119 0.41 5.65 9.30
C ARG A 119 0.71 6.07 10.71
N TYR A 120 0.54 5.13 11.65
CA TYR A 120 0.95 5.34 13.02
C TYR A 120 1.78 4.18 13.56
N PRO A 121 2.95 4.46 14.16
CA PRO A 121 3.65 5.76 14.17
C PRO A 121 4.14 6.16 12.77
N ASN A 122 4.38 7.46 12.57
CA ASN A 122 4.87 8.02 11.30
C ASN A 122 6.23 7.40 10.92
N GLU A 123 7.10 7.28 11.93
CA GLU A 123 8.40 6.62 11.85
C GLU A 123 8.47 5.45 12.84
N ASP A 124 9.45 4.57 12.70
CA ASP A 124 9.63 3.38 13.55
C ASP A 124 8.46 2.37 13.53
N TRP A 125 8.33 1.59 14.61
CA TRP A 125 7.44 0.45 14.75
C TRP A 125 6.86 0.40 16.16
N LEU A 126 5.57 0.07 16.27
CA LEU A 126 5.02 -0.47 17.51
C LEU A 126 5.48 -1.91 17.69
N LYS A 127 5.31 -2.41 18.92
CA LYS A 127 5.52 -3.81 19.25
C LYS A 127 4.23 -4.45 19.75
N ILE A 128 4.03 -5.71 19.40
CA ILE A 128 2.97 -6.53 19.98
C ILE A 128 3.27 -6.69 21.48
N SER A 129 2.44 -6.07 22.33
CA SER A 129 2.66 -6.07 23.78
C SER A 129 2.31 -7.41 24.42
N ASP A 130 1.29 -8.09 23.90
CA ASP A 130 0.90 -9.42 24.32
C ASP A 130 0.17 -10.20 23.21
N VAL A 131 0.09 -11.52 23.33
CA VAL A 131 -0.76 -12.37 22.48
C VAL A 131 -1.57 -13.28 23.40
N PRO A 132 -2.82 -12.92 23.74
CA PRO A 132 -3.63 -13.68 24.68
C PRO A 132 -3.78 -15.15 24.28
N GLN A 133 -3.42 -16.06 25.19
CA GLN A 133 -3.43 -17.51 24.98
C GLN A 133 -4.75 -18.17 25.39
N PHE A 134 -5.86 -17.43 25.31
CA PHE A 134 -7.20 -17.90 25.62
C PHE A 134 -8.21 -17.21 24.71
N GLY A 135 -9.33 -17.87 24.44
CA GLY A 135 -10.41 -17.39 23.58
C GLY A 135 -11.37 -18.53 23.23
N THR A 136 -12.42 -18.21 22.48
CA THR A 136 -13.43 -19.20 22.05
C THR A 136 -12.86 -20.21 21.06
N GLU A 137 -11.97 -19.77 20.17
CA GLU A 137 -11.39 -20.59 19.11
C GLU A 137 -9.87 -20.35 18.98
N LEU A 138 -9.12 -21.45 18.91
CA LEU A 138 -7.69 -21.41 18.61
C LEU A 138 -7.51 -21.25 17.09
N ILE A 139 -7.19 -20.03 16.66
CA ILE A 139 -7.06 -19.68 15.23
C ILE A 139 -5.76 -20.22 14.63
N HIS A 140 -4.65 -20.16 15.38
CA HIS A 140 -3.36 -20.66 14.93
C HIS A 140 -2.67 -21.42 16.06
N LYS A 141 -2.30 -22.69 15.80
CA LYS A 141 -1.68 -23.58 16.81
C LYS A 141 -0.23 -23.21 17.16
N GLY A 142 0.42 -22.40 16.31
CA GLY A 142 1.83 -22.06 16.36
C GLY A 142 2.74 -23.04 15.63
N ASP A 143 3.94 -22.59 15.31
CA ASP A 143 4.97 -23.34 14.61
C ASP A 143 5.87 -24.08 15.61
N LEU A 144 5.71 -25.41 15.70
CA LEU A 144 6.57 -26.27 16.51
C LEU A 144 7.75 -26.78 15.67
N PRO A 145 8.96 -26.92 16.25
CA PRO A 145 9.27 -26.88 17.69
C PRO A 145 9.60 -25.48 18.24
N HIS A 146 9.46 -24.42 17.45
CA HIS A 146 9.84 -23.07 17.85
C HIS A 146 8.95 -22.53 18.96
N THR A 147 9.55 -22.07 20.06
CA THR A 147 8.82 -21.42 21.16
C THR A 147 9.47 -20.09 21.53
N ARG A 148 8.64 -19.14 21.95
CA ARG A 148 9.08 -17.90 22.60
C ARG A 148 8.21 -17.68 23.84
N PHE A 149 8.83 -17.36 24.96
CA PHE A 149 8.14 -17.21 26.25
C PHE A 149 7.32 -18.46 26.66
N GLY A 150 7.79 -19.66 26.29
CA GLY A 150 7.09 -20.91 26.55
C GLY A 150 5.86 -21.17 25.67
N ILE A 151 5.58 -20.32 24.68
CA ILE A 151 4.44 -20.40 23.77
C ILE A 151 4.97 -20.78 22.37
N PRO A 152 4.32 -21.72 21.65
CA PRO A 152 4.64 -21.99 20.25
C PRO A 152 4.58 -20.70 19.41
N VAL A 153 5.61 -20.43 18.60
CA VAL A 153 5.71 -19.18 17.82
C VAL A 153 4.48 -19.04 16.94
N GLY A 154 3.84 -17.87 16.98
CA GLY A 154 2.64 -17.61 16.18
C GLY A 154 1.33 -18.15 16.76
N ARG A 155 1.32 -18.77 17.95
CA ARG A 155 0.06 -19.27 18.52
C ARG A 155 -0.84 -18.13 18.98
N HIS A 156 -2.08 -18.08 18.48
CA HIS A 156 -3.04 -17.04 18.89
C HIS A 156 -4.52 -17.47 18.75
N TYR A 157 -5.37 -16.72 19.46
CA TYR A 157 -6.84 -16.85 19.48
C TYR A 157 -7.50 -15.63 18.81
N GLY A 158 -6.99 -15.25 17.63
CA GLY A 158 -7.56 -14.17 16.80
C GLY A 158 -7.29 -12.73 17.22
N ARG A 159 -6.41 -12.47 18.20
CA ARG A 159 -6.09 -11.09 18.62
C ARG A 159 -4.67 -10.96 19.16
N PHE A 160 -4.19 -9.72 19.19
CA PHE A 160 -2.91 -9.36 19.82
C PHE A 160 -3.00 -7.97 20.47
N GLY A 161 -2.19 -7.73 21.48
CA GLY A 161 -2.14 -6.49 22.24
C GLY A 161 -1.21 -5.45 21.64
N TYR A 162 -1.48 -4.18 21.92
CA TYR A 162 -0.61 -3.04 21.61
C TYR A 162 -0.45 -2.11 22.82
N GLU A 163 0.49 -1.16 22.72
CA GLU A 163 0.73 -0.14 23.75
C GLU A 163 0.75 1.25 23.12
N SER A 164 -0.42 1.88 23.03
CA SER A 164 -0.59 3.28 22.65
C SER A 164 -1.99 3.75 23.02
N ASP A 165 -2.17 5.06 23.21
CA ASP A 165 -3.48 5.69 23.43
C ASP A 165 -4.03 6.33 22.14
N ARG A 166 -3.24 6.38 21.05
CA ARG A 166 -3.69 6.96 19.76
C ARG A 166 -4.99 6.32 19.25
N PRO A 167 -5.16 4.99 19.24
CA PRO A 167 -6.36 4.38 18.71
C PRO A 167 -7.66 4.74 19.45
N GLU A 168 -7.59 5.28 20.67
CA GLU A 168 -8.76 5.78 21.41
C GLU A 168 -9.43 6.98 20.71
N ARG A 169 -8.68 7.72 19.90
CA ARG A 169 -9.16 8.93 19.19
C ARG A 169 -9.70 8.63 17.80
N TRP A 170 -9.48 7.42 17.30
CA TRP A 170 -9.79 7.08 15.92
C TRP A 170 -11.26 6.78 15.72
N HIS A 171 -11.82 7.32 14.64
CA HIS A 171 -13.13 6.92 14.19
C HIS A 171 -13.11 5.44 13.76
N LYS A 172 -14.16 4.69 14.14
CA LYS A 172 -14.32 3.31 13.70
C LYS A 172 -14.57 3.26 12.19
N THR A 173 -13.70 2.60 11.45
CA THR A 173 -13.90 2.37 10.01
C THR A 173 -13.54 0.94 9.67
N GLU A 174 -14.08 0.45 8.55
CA GLU A 174 -13.79 -0.89 8.02
C GLU A 174 -12.54 -0.90 7.13
N ASP A 175 -11.71 0.14 7.12
CA ASP A 175 -10.55 0.23 6.21
C ASP A 175 -9.27 0.69 6.92
N ILE A 176 -9.13 0.32 8.20
CA ILE A 176 -7.87 0.41 8.94
C ILE A 176 -7.11 -0.90 8.78
N TRP A 177 -5.82 -0.78 8.53
CA TRP A 177 -4.92 -1.91 8.30
C TRP A 177 -3.74 -1.85 9.25
N VAL A 178 -3.07 -2.99 9.40
CA VAL A 178 -1.75 -3.07 10.01
C VAL A 178 -0.78 -3.75 9.05
N HIS A 179 0.46 -3.28 9.03
CA HIS A 179 1.58 -3.93 8.35
C HIS A 179 2.63 -4.25 9.39
N GLY A 180 3.15 -5.47 9.36
CA GLY A 180 4.09 -5.92 10.36
C GLY A 180 4.83 -7.18 9.98
N TYR A 181 5.85 -7.46 10.78
CA TYR A 181 6.53 -8.73 10.84
C TYR A 181 5.93 -9.47 12.02
N TRP A 182 5.08 -10.48 11.77
CA TRP A 182 4.14 -10.95 12.79
C TRP A 182 4.68 -11.99 13.76
N SER A 183 5.61 -12.81 13.27
CA SER A 183 6.27 -13.89 14.02
C SER A 183 7.74 -14.05 13.61
N TRP A 184 8.03 -13.85 12.33
CA TRP A 184 9.36 -13.96 11.75
C TRP A 184 9.74 -12.68 11.01
N ASP A 185 10.95 -12.16 11.27
CA ASP A 185 11.44 -10.90 10.69
C ASP A 185 11.73 -10.99 9.17
N TRP A 186 11.71 -12.19 8.59
CA TRP A 186 11.81 -12.39 7.14
C TRP A 186 10.44 -12.40 6.42
N SER A 187 9.34 -12.32 7.17
CA SER A 187 7.98 -12.43 6.62
C SER A 187 7.14 -11.25 7.10
N GLU A 188 7.01 -10.25 6.24
CA GLU A 188 6.03 -9.18 6.43
C GLU A 188 4.67 -9.58 5.86
N ALA A 189 3.62 -9.03 6.46
CA ALA A 189 2.30 -9.05 5.88
C ALA A 189 1.43 -7.87 6.28
N TYR A 190 0.46 -7.58 5.42
CA TYR A 190 -0.64 -6.66 5.71
C TYR A 190 -1.83 -7.47 6.21
N ASN A 191 -2.43 -7.03 7.32
CA ASN A 191 -3.70 -7.58 7.80
C ASN A 191 -4.72 -6.46 8.00
N LYS A 192 -5.94 -6.72 7.54
CA LYS A 192 -7.07 -5.83 7.79
C LYS A 192 -7.48 -5.92 9.25
N ILE A 193 -7.87 -4.82 9.87
CA ILE A 193 -8.44 -4.84 11.21
C ILE A 193 -9.96 -5.01 11.12
N GLU A 194 -10.51 -5.97 11.86
CA GLU A 194 -11.96 -6.09 12.07
C GLU A 194 -12.41 -5.18 13.22
N ASN A 195 -11.67 -5.18 14.33
CA ASN A 195 -11.97 -4.37 15.49
C ASN A 195 -10.71 -3.95 16.27
N ILE A 196 -10.77 -2.75 16.87
CA ILE A 196 -9.81 -2.30 17.88
C ILE A 196 -10.58 -2.15 19.19
N ASP A 197 -10.21 -2.95 20.20
CA ASP A 197 -10.69 -2.76 21.58
C ASP A 197 -9.70 -1.82 22.28
N ALA A 198 -10.03 -0.53 22.30
CA ALA A 198 -9.17 0.50 22.89
C ALA A 198 -9.10 0.40 24.43
N ILE A 199 -10.12 -0.17 25.08
CA ILE A 199 -10.13 -0.36 26.54
C ILE A 199 -9.16 -1.48 26.92
N LYS A 200 -9.18 -2.60 26.19
CA LYS A 200 -8.25 -3.72 26.43
C LYS A 200 -6.89 -3.54 25.75
N LYS A 201 -6.75 -2.55 24.88
CA LYS A 201 -5.61 -2.35 23.99
C LYS A 201 -5.32 -3.59 23.14
N GLU A 202 -6.37 -4.17 22.55
CA GLU A 202 -6.30 -5.34 21.67
C GLU A 202 -6.70 -4.98 20.23
N ILE A 203 -5.97 -5.53 19.26
CA ILE A 203 -6.32 -5.53 17.84
C ILE A 203 -6.88 -6.91 17.50
N HIS A 204 -8.01 -6.91 16.79
CA HIS A 204 -8.66 -8.09 16.24
C HIS A 204 -8.56 -8.02 14.70
N PRO A 205 -7.58 -8.71 14.09
CA PRO A 205 -7.47 -8.76 12.64
C PRO A 205 -8.62 -9.54 12.01
N ALA A 206 -9.06 -9.11 10.84
CA ALA A 206 -9.99 -9.86 10.02
C ALA A 206 -9.27 -11.02 9.30
N ALA A 207 -9.99 -12.11 9.03
CA ALA A 207 -9.49 -13.17 8.18
C ALA A 207 -9.29 -12.70 6.71
N PRO A 208 -8.32 -13.27 5.97
CA PRO A 208 -7.29 -14.19 6.44
C PRO A 208 -6.27 -13.52 7.39
N TYR A 209 -5.95 -14.24 8.46
CA TYR A 209 -4.90 -13.89 9.42
C TYR A 209 -3.52 -14.13 8.83
N SER A 210 -2.46 -13.61 9.47
CA SER A 210 -1.08 -13.99 9.14
C SER A 210 -0.88 -15.52 9.26
N GLY A 211 -0.27 -16.12 8.25
CA GLY A 211 -0.05 -17.55 8.09
C GLY A 211 1.00 -18.12 9.02
N TYR A 212 1.83 -17.26 9.61
CA TYR A 212 2.69 -17.61 10.75
C TYR A 212 2.10 -17.19 12.10
N GLY A 213 0.88 -16.63 12.11
CA GLY A 213 0.25 -16.08 13.30
C GLY A 213 1.03 -14.93 13.96
N TYR A 214 0.67 -14.59 15.19
CA TYR A 214 1.21 -13.44 15.92
C TYR A 214 2.07 -13.86 17.10
N THR A 215 3.16 -13.12 17.35
CA THR A 215 4.09 -13.39 18.45
C THR A 215 4.41 -12.12 19.23
N LYS A 216 4.42 -12.19 20.56
CA LYS A 216 4.78 -11.06 21.43
C LYS A 216 6.15 -10.47 21.07
N GLY A 217 6.25 -9.14 21.12
CA GLY A 217 7.47 -8.36 20.86
C GLY A 217 7.75 -8.09 19.38
N GLN A 218 6.93 -8.63 18.48
CA GLN A 218 7.04 -8.43 17.03
C GLN A 218 6.55 -7.05 16.58
N ARG A 219 7.02 -6.60 15.42
CA ARG A 219 6.92 -5.20 14.98
C ARG A 219 5.73 -5.00 14.05
N PHE A 220 4.99 -3.93 14.25
CA PHE A 220 3.92 -3.52 13.34
C PHE A 220 3.66 -2.01 13.39
N TYR A 221 2.88 -1.51 12.44
CA TYR A 221 2.30 -0.17 12.48
C TYR A 221 0.90 -0.18 11.85
N PHE A 222 0.12 0.87 12.12
CA PHE A 222 -1.21 1.07 11.55
C PHE A 222 -1.15 1.86 10.26
N LEU A 223 -2.13 1.65 9.38
CA LEU A 223 -2.22 2.20 8.04
C LEU A 223 -3.63 2.67 7.72
N ASN A 224 -3.70 3.72 6.87
CA ASN A 224 -4.93 4.29 6.34
C ASN A 224 -5.87 4.83 7.43
N VAL A 225 -5.30 5.56 8.40
CA VAL A 225 -6.05 6.23 9.47
C VAL A 225 -6.06 7.73 9.17
N LEU A 226 -7.24 8.31 8.96
CA LEU A 226 -7.35 9.75 8.63
C LEU A 226 -6.83 10.63 9.77
N GLU A 227 -7.08 10.22 11.01
CA GLU A 227 -6.62 10.90 12.22
C GLU A 227 -5.09 10.96 12.33
N GLU A 228 -4.39 10.09 11.60
CA GLU A 228 -2.92 10.01 11.55
C GLU A 228 -2.38 10.53 10.20
N LEU A 229 -3.20 11.27 9.44
CA LEU A 229 -2.72 12.12 8.34
C LEU A 229 -2.21 13.43 8.95
N ASP A 230 -0.99 13.40 9.48
CA ASP A 230 -0.47 14.44 10.38
C ASP A 230 0.90 15.00 9.96
N SER A 231 1.47 14.51 8.85
CA SER A 231 2.76 14.96 8.34
C SER A 231 2.76 15.27 6.83
N PRO A 232 3.60 16.21 6.36
CA PRO A 232 3.79 16.44 4.93
C PRO A 232 4.26 15.19 4.19
N GLY A 233 3.71 14.96 3.00
CA GLY A 233 3.98 13.76 2.20
C GLY A 233 3.08 12.57 2.54
N GLU A 234 2.16 12.71 3.50
CA GLU A 234 1.19 11.66 3.81
C GLU A 234 -0.12 11.80 3.03
N TYR A 235 -0.79 10.67 2.79
CA TYR A 235 -2.11 10.63 2.19
C TYR A 235 -3.02 9.57 2.82
N TYR A 236 -4.33 9.79 2.78
CA TYR A 236 -5.36 8.85 3.22
C TYR A 236 -6.38 8.66 2.11
N ILE A 237 -6.86 7.41 1.92
CA ILE A 237 -7.89 7.11 0.93
C ILE A 237 -9.14 6.61 1.65
N ASN A 238 -10.24 7.35 1.51
CA ASN A 238 -11.56 6.82 1.80
C ASN A 238 -12.08 6.07 0.58
N ARG A 239 -11.78 4.77 0.51
CA ARG A 239 -12.15 3.89 -0.61
C ARG A 239 -13.67 3.72 -0.76
N LYS A 240 -14.43 3.90 0.31
CA LYS A 240 -15.91 3.82 0.27
C LYS A 240 -16.51 5.01 -0.48
N THR A 241 -15.91 6.20 -0.36
CA THR A 241 -16.41 7.42 -1.02
C THR A 241 -15.60 7.82 -2.25
N GLY A 242 -14.49 7.14 -2.55
CA GLY A 242 -13.58 7.51 -3.63
C GLY A 242 -12.87 8.85 -3.42
N LYS A 243 -12.56 9.20 -2.17
CA LYS A 243 -11.89 10.47 -1.83
C LYS A 243 -10.47 10.24 -1.34
N LEU A 244 -9.53 10.95 -1.94
CA LEU A 244 -8.13 11.02 -1.53
C LEU A 244 -7.90 12.30 -0.74
N TYR A 245 -7.32 12.18 0.44
CA TYR A 245 -6.87 13.29 1.28
C TYR A 245 -5.34 13.29 1.28
N PHE A 246 -4.72 14.43 1.02
CA PHE A 246 -3.29 14.51 0.79
C PHE A 246 -2.71 15.76 1.44
N TRP A 247 -1.64 15.60 2.22
CA TRP A 247 -0.80 16.71 2.65
C TRP A 247 0.40 16.81 1.69
N PRO A 248 0.36 17.67 0.66
CA PRO A 248 1.45 17.78 -0.28
C PRO A 248 2.70 18.38 0.37
N PRO A 249 3.91 17.86 0.08
CA PRO A 249 5.16 18.43 0.61
C PRO A 249 5.52 19.77 -0.05
N GLY A 250 4.81 20.16 -1.11
CA GLY A 250 4.98 21.45 -1.80
C GLY A 250 3.67 21.98 -2.37
N ASN A 251 3.75 22.99 -3.24
CA ASN A 251 2.55 23.54 -3.88
C ASN A 251 1.98 22.52 -4.89
N VAL A 252 0.84 21.92 -4.55
CA VAL A 252 0.18 20.89 -5.37
C VAL A 252 -0.12 21.34 -6.80
N ASN A 253 -0.40 22.64 -7.02
CA ASN A 253 -0.75 23.17 -8.34
C ASN A 253 0.47 23.41 -9.23
N LYS A 254 1.68 23.33 -8.67
CA LYS A 254 2.94 23.46 -9.42
C LYS A 254 3.64 22.12 -9.61
N GLY A 255 3.15 21.05 -8.99
CA GLY A 255 3.70 19.71 -9.12
C GLY A 255 2.76 18.78 -9.88
N GLU A 256 3.26 17.58 -10.16
CA GLU A 256 2.47 16.49 -10.74
C GLU A 256 2.09 15.51 -9.63
N VAL A 257 0.80 15.23 -9.48
CA VAL A 257 0.30 14.19 -8.58
C VAL A 257 -0.16 13.01 -9.42
N THR A 258 0.36 11.82 -9.15
CA THR A 258 0.01 10.58 -9.88
C THR A 258 -0.43 9.51 -8.90
N VAL A 259 -1.42 8.70 -9.26
CA VAL A 259 -1.79 7.48 -8.53
C VAL A 259 -1.51 6.23 -9.36
N SER A 260 -1.04 5.15 -8.71
CA SER A 260 -0.91 3.85 -9.38
C SER A 260 -2.28 3.16 -9.47
N ILE A 261 -2.75 2.92 -10.70
CA ILE A 261 -4.04 2.23 -10.96
C ILE A 261 -3.89 0.97 -11.80
N MET A 262 -2.77 0.81 -12.51
CA MET A 262 -2.57 -0.36 -13.36
C MET A 262 -2.20 -1.58 -12.51
N GLU A 263 -3.08 -2.57 -12.51
CA GLU A 263 -2.91 -3.80 -11.73
C GLU A 263 -2.03 -4.86 -12.43
N ASN A 264 -1.96 -4.78 -13.77
CA ASN A 264 -1.22 -5.73 -14.58
C ASN A 264 0.23 -5.28 -14.78
N PRO A 265 1.17 -6.19 -15.09
CA PRO A 265 2.53 -5.80 -15.47
C PRO A 265 2.50 -4.81 -16.65
N LEU A 266 3.38 -3.80 -16.63
CA LEU A 266 3.53 -2.85 -17.74
C LEU A 266 3.94 -3.56 -19.02
N LEU A 267 4.88 -4.51 -18.89
CA LEU A 267 5.48 -5.26 -19.98
C LEU A 267 5.53 -6.75 -19.62
N VAL A 268 5.21 -7.60 -20.58
CA VAL A 268 5.29 -9.06 -20.47
C VAL A 268 6.05 -9.62 -21.67
N LEU A 269 7.03 -10.48 -21.39
CA LEU A 269 7.74 -11.28 -22.37
C LEU A 269 7.22 -12.72 -22.29
N GLU A 270 6.58 -13.20 -23.35
CA GLU A 270 6.00 -14.54 -23.46
C GLU A 270 6.71 -15.31 -24.59
N ASN A 271 7.61 -16.25 -24.24
CA ASN A 271 8.34 -17.09 -25.20
C ASN A 271 9.10 -16.28 -26.28
N THR A 272 9.73 -15.18 -25.88
CA THR A 272 10.60 -14.36 -26.73
C THR A 272 12.05 -14.87 -26.67
N SER A 273 12.84 -14.56 -27.70
CA SER A 273 14.28 -14.88 -27.81
C SER A 273 15.14 -13.63 -27.91
#